data_AF-A0A8J2Y5M6-F1
#
_entry.id   AF-A0A8J2Y5M6-F1
#
_cell.length_a   1.000
_cell.length_b   1.000
_cell.length_c   1.000
_cell.angle_alpha   90.00
_cell.angle_beta   90.00
_cell.angle_gamma   90.00
#
_symmetry.space_group_name_H-M   'P 1'
#
loop_
_entity.id
_entity.type
_entity.pdbx_description
1 polymer ?
#
loop_
_entity_poly.entity_id
_entity_poly.type
_entity_poly.pdbx_seq_one_letter_code
_entity_poly.pdbx_strand_id
1 'polypeptide(L)'
;MKNIVSIGVACVMTAAGLAMPATAQESGWQTYDFSIGADGKWLDADDPKGKYAVDGVYANASEGGSAMFYCVADELAVFVSTEPFDFASDMRQSTRNVTIPVRLSANDEEVNRSDWRYFPSVKLAQPGAYTAIAKLYNAVVRQDTMSISSSRFGEVEISLPPVDPTFAAFSRECGM
;
A
#
# COMPACT_ATOMS: atom_id res chain seq x y z
N MET A 1 -33.92 -18.20 65.89
CA MET A 1 -32.77 -17.74 66.71
C MET A 1 -31.96 -16.76 65.86
N LYS A 2 -31.50 -15.67 66.47
CA LYS A 2 -30.65 -14.62 65.91
C LYS A 2 -29.30 -15.18 65.42
N ASN A 3 -28.68 -14.52 64.43
CA ASN A 3 -27.27 -14.03 64.40
C ASN A 3 -26.89 -13.64 62.95
N ILE A 4 -26.71 -12.35 62.62
CA ILE A 4 -25.54 -11.45 62.74
C ILE A 4 -24.46 -11.66 61.64
N VAL A 5 -24.49 -10.74 60.67
CA VAL A 5 -23.41 -9.88 60.11
C VAL A 5 -21.99 -10.44 59.88
N SER A 6 -21.51 -10.34 58.64
CA SER A 6 -20.26 -9.64 58.29
C SER A 6 -20.09 -9.53 56.77
N ILE A 7 -20.21 -8.30 56.24
CA ILE A 7 -19.85 -7.97 54.84
C ILE A 7 -18.52 -7.23 54.90
N GLY A 8 -17.44 -7.91 54.51
CA GLY A 8 -16.14 -7.30 54.29
C GLY A 8 -16.12 -6.66 52.90
N VAL A 9 -16.06 -5.33 52.85
CA VAL A 9 -15.85 -4.59 51.60
C VAL A 9 -14.35 -4.62 51.29
N ALA A 10 -13.96 -5.42 50.30
CA ALA A 10 -12.62 -5.39 49.74
C ALA A 10 -12.53 -4.26 48.72
N CYS A 11 -11.74 -3.22 49.02
CA CYS A 11 -11.36 -2.20 48.05
C CYS A 11 -10.45 -2.81 47.00
N VAL A 12 -10.97 -3.07 45.80
CA VAL A 12 -10.17 -3.34 44.60
C VAL A 12 -9.65 -1.99 44.11
N MET A 13 -8.35 -1.74 44.26
CA MET A 13 -7.71 -0.60 43.61
C MET A 13 -7.48 -0.96 42.14
N THR A 14 -8.31 -0.41 41.26
CA THR A 14 -8.10 -0.49 39.81
C THR A 14 -6.94 0.43 39.43
N ALA A 15 -5.78 -0.14 39.16
CA ALA A 15 -4.66 0.59 38.56
C ALA A 15 -5.05 0.98 37.13
N ALA A 16 -5.38 2.25 36.93
CA ALA A 16 -5.57 2.83 35.61
C ALA A 16 -4.19 2.93 34.94
N GLY A 17 -3.82 1.89 34.20
CA GLY A 17 -2.72 1.97 33.24
C GLY A 17 -3.09 3.00 32.18
N LEU A 18 -2.34 4.09 32.11
CA LEU A 18 -2.38 5.04 31.01
C LEU A 18 -1.92 4.31 29.75
N ALA A 19 -2.87 3.78 28.99
CA ALA A 19 -2.62 3.39 27.61
C ALA A 19 -2.19 4.65 26.86
N MET A 20 -0.92 4.70 26.45
CA MET A 20 -0.48 5.72 25.51
C MET A 20 -1.37 5.63 24.27
N PRO A 21 -1.89 6.75 23.74
CA PRO A 21 -2.64 6.71 22.50
C PRO A 21 -1.71 6.15 21.43
N ALA A 22 -2.08 5.01 20.84
CA ALA A 22 -1.51 4.58 19.59
C ALA A 22 -1.66 5.77 18.62
N THR A 23 -0.55 6.29 18.12
CA THR A 23 -0.57 7.28 17.04
C THR A 23 -1.43 6.70 15.94
N ALA A 24 -2.60 7.29 15.71
CA ALA A 24 -3.48 6.88 14.64
C ALA A 24 -2.68 6.96 13.34
N GLN A 25 -2.44 5.82 12.71
CA GLN A 25 -1.94 5.77 11.35
C GLN A 25 -2.85 6.66 10.50
N GLU A 26 -2.27 7.65 9.81
CA GLU A 26 -3.06 8.54 8.96
C GLU A 26 -3.87 7.69 7.98
N SER A 27 -5.18 7.71 8.15
CA SER A 27 -6.09 6.93 7.32
C SER A 27 -6.35 7.70 6.02
N GLY A 28 -6.06 7.09 4.86
CA GLY A 28 -6.35 7.69 3.56
C GLY A 28 -5.15 7.71 2.63
N TRP A 29 -5.27 8.51 1.58
CA TRP A 29 -4.21 8.70 0.60
C TRP A 29 -3.29 9.85 1.04
N GLN A 30 -1.98 9.60 0.91
CA GLN A 30 -0.92 10.56 1.19
C GLN A 30 -0.15 10.85 -0.09
N THR A 31 0.34 12.08 -0.27
CA THR A 31 1.17 12.46 -1.40
C THR A 31 2.63 12.10 -1.16
N TYR A 32 3.32 11.66 -2.20
CA TYR A 32 4.75 11.39 -2.16
C TYR A 32 5.43 11.87 -3.43
N ASP A 33 6.39 12.79 -3.25
CA ASP A 33 7.21 13.29 -4.33
C ASP A 33 8.50 12.47 -4.38
N PHE A 34 8.77 11.82 -5.50
CA PHE A 34 10.00 11.06 -5.68
C PHE A 34 10.55 11.22 -7.09
N SER A 35 11.70 10.59 -7.34
CA SER A 35 12.31 10.59 -8.67
C SER A 35 12.43 9.17 -9.20
N ILE A 36 12.22 9.01 -10.51
CA ILE A 36 12.45 7.75 -11.23
C ILE A 36 13.43 7.93 -12.40
N GLY A 37 13.97 6.82 -12.91
CA GLY A 37 14.84 6.83 -14.09
C GLY A 37 14.06 6.99 -15.39
N ALA A 38 14.76 7.42 -16.45
CA ALA A 38 14.17 7.80 -17.73
C ALA A 38 13.52 6.68 -18.53
N ASP A 39 13.79 5.43 -18.18
CA ASP A 39 13.25 4.25 -18.86
C ASP A 39 11.98 3.68 -18.19
N GLY A 40 11.37 4.43 -17.27
CA GLY A 40 10.19 3.97 -16.50
C GLY A 40 10.51 2.80 -15.57
N LYS A 41 11.80 2.49 -15.37
CA LYS A 41 12.27 1.55 -14.35
C LYS A 41 12.71 2.32 -13.11
N TRP A 42 12.63 1.65 -11.96
CA TRP A 42 13.26 2.13 -10.73
C TRP A 42 14.73 2.48 -11.01
N LEU A 43 15.13 3.67 -10.55
CA LEU A 43 16.38 4.36 -10.86
C LEU A 43 17.61 3.46 -11.02
N ASP A 44 18.26 3.60 -12.18
CA ASP A 44 19.68 3.33 -12.34
C ASP A 44 20.47 4.41 -11.56
N ALA A 45 21.40 4.00 -10.70
CA ALA A 45 22.07 4.89 -9.75
C ALA A 45 23.04 5.88 -10.43
N ASP A 46 23.37 5.65 -11.71
CA ASP A 46 24.49 6.27 -12.40
C ASP A 46 24.12 7.39 -13.40
N ASP A 47 22.84 7.78 -13.54
CA ASP A 47 22.43 8.90 -14.42
C ASP A 47 21.65 10.03 -13.70
N PRO A 48 22.33 11.11 -13.25
CA PRO A 48 21.69 12.26 -12.62
C PRO A 48 20.90 13.16 -13.59
N LYS A 49 20.96 12.95 -14.91
CA LYS A 49 20.22 13.73 -15.92
C LYS A 49 18.90 13.08 -16.37
N GLY A 50 18.64 11.84 -15.98
CA GLY A 50 17.44 11.06 -16.32
C GLY A 50 16.38 10.98 -15.22
N LYS A 51 16.42 11.87 -14.23
CA LYS A 51 15.48 11.88 -13.08
C LYS A 51 14.22 12.67 -13.41
N TYR A 52 13.09 11.98 -13.51
CA TYR A 52 11.79 12.62 -13.61
C TYR A 52 11.25 12.81 -12.19
N ALA A 53 10.91 14.04 -11.82
CA ALA A 53 10.08 14.27 -10.65
C ALA A 53 8.72 13.65 -10.92
N VAL A 54 8.25 12.86 -9.97
CA VAL A 54 7.02 12.09 -10.08
C VAL A 54 6.21 12.36 -8.84
N ASP A 55 4.99 12.81 -9.08
CA ASP A 55 3.97 12.96 -8.06
C ASP A 55 3.24 11.61 -7.93
N GLY A 56 3.17 11.11 -6.71
CA GLY A 56 2.49 9.87 -6.38
C GLY A 56 1.53 10.04 -5.22
N VAL A 57 0.59 9.12 -5.14
CA VAL A 57 -0.25 8.92 -3.95
C VAL A 57 -0.10 7.50 -3.46
N TYR A 58 0.05 7.34 -2.15
CA TYR A 58 0.19 6.05 -1.51
C TYR A 58 -0.77 5.91 -0.33
N ALA A 59 -1.01 4.66 0.04
CA ALA A 59 -1.67 4.30 1.27
C ALA A 59 -0.69 3.49 2.12
N ASN A 60 -0.67 3.74 3.42
CA ASN A 60 0.05 2.87 4.36
C ASN A 60 -0.90 1.81 4.90
N ALA A 61 -0.44 0.57 4.95
CA ALA A 61 -1.18 -0.55 5.53
C ALA A 61 -0.44 -1.11 6.75
N SER A 62 -1.16 -1.32 7.85
CA SER A 62 -0.60 -1.98 9.05
C SER A 62 -0.48 -3.50 8.88
N GLU A 63 -1.25 -4.08 7.98
CA GLU A 63 -1.31 -5.50 7.64
C GLU A 63 -1.48 -5.66 6.12
N GLY A 64 -1.08 -6.82 5.58
CA GLY A 64 -1.19 -7.08 4.14
C GLY A 64 -0.25 -6.22 3.29
N GLY A 65 -0.62 -6.02 2.03
CA GLY A 65 0.07 -5.14 1.09
C GLY A 65 -0.60 -3.77 1.01
N SER A 66 0.12 -2.81 0.44
CA SER A 66 -0.35 -1.46 0.14
C SER A 66 -0.01 -1.07 -1.30
N ALA A 67 -0.57 0.04 -1.79
CA ALA A 67 -0.31 0.52 -3.13
C ALA A 67 0.17 1.98 -3.13
N MET A 68 1.04 2.28 -4.09
CA MET A 68 1.39 3.64 -4.49
C MET A 68 1.12 3.80 -5.97
N PHE A 69 0.21 4.70 -6.33
CA PHE A 69 0.00 5.15 -7.69
C PHE A 69 0.88 6.35 -7.98
N TYR A 70 1.37 6.46 -9.21
CA TYR A 70 2.21 7.56 -9.62
C TYR A 70 2.13 7.77 -11.12
N CYS A 71 2.47 8.97 -11.59
CA CYS A 71 2.35 9.32 -13.01
C CYS A 71 3.66 9.79 -13.60
N VAL A 72 3.97 9.28 -14.79
CA VAL A 72 5.20 9.57 -15.51
C VAL A 72 4.82 9.96 -16.92
N ALA A 73 5.04 11.22 -17.29
CA ALA A 73 4.66 11.72 -18.61
C ALA A 73 3.20 11.37 -18.97
N ASP A 74 2.27 11.65 -18.06
CA ASP A 74 0.84 11.37 -18.16
C ASP A 74 0.46 9.86 -18.24
N GLU A 75 1.40 8.95 -17.97
CA GLU A 75 1.13 7.51 -17.87
C GLU A 75 1.03 7.06 -16.42
N LEU A 76 -0.12 6.48 -16.06
CA LEU A 76 -0.36 5.91 -14.74
C LEU A 76 0.45 4.63 -14.53
N ALA A 77 1.10 4.55 -13.39
CA ALA A 77 1.81 3.37 -12.91
C ALA A 77 1.50 3.11 -11.43
N VAL A 78 1.85 1.91 -10.96
CA VAL A 78 1.56 1.48 -9.59
C VAL A 78 2.65 0.56 -9.05
N PHE A 79 3.06 0.80 -7.80
CA PHE A 79 3.73 -0.19 -6.96
C PHE A 79 2.74 -0.80 -5.99
N VAL A 80 2.88 -2.09 -5.77
CA VAL A 80 2.13 -2.84 -4.76
C VAL A 80 3.13 -3.50 -3.84
N SER A 81 3.06 -3.25 -2.53
CA SER A 81 3.86 -3.98 -1.56
C SER A 81 3.27 -5.36 -1.30
N THR A 82 4.13 -6.34 -1.02
CA THR A 82 3.71 -7.72 -0.68
C THR A 82 3.68 -7.98 0.82
N GLU A 83 3.95 -6.94 1.63
CA GLU A 83 3.95 -6.93 3.09
C GLU A 83 3.71 -5.48 3.57
N PRO A 84 3.44 -5.27 4.87
CA PRO A 84 3.26 -3.93 5.42
C PRO A 84 4.47 -3.06 5.08
N PHE A 85 4.23 -1.92 4.43
CA PHE A 85 5.28 -1.10 3.84
C PHE A 85 4.95 0.38 4.04
N ASP A 86 5.92 1.14 4.55
CA ASP A 86 5.84 2.59 4.65
C ASP A 86 6.56 3.20 3.44
N PHE A 87 5.79 3.72 2.48
CA PHE A 87 6.34 4.33 1.27
C PHE A 87 7.13 5.61 1.55
N ALA A 88 6.93 6.29 2.68
CA ALA A 88 7.70 7.48 3.02
C ALA A 88 9.09 7.15 3.56
N SER A 89 9.23 6.05 4.32
CA SER A 89 10.50 5.68 4.98
C SER A 89 11.29 4.58 4.28
N ASP A 90 10.60 3.61 3.68
CA ASP A 90 11.22 2.34 3.26
C ASP A 90 11.51 2.30 1.77
N MET A 91 11.02 3.31 1.06
CA MET A 91 11.20 3.48 -0.38
C MET A 91 12.66 3.76 -0.71
N ARG A 92 13.37 2.71 -1.12
CA ARG A 92 14.79 2.77 -1.48
C ARG A 92 15.06 2.15 -2.85
N GLN A 93 16.10 2.65 -3.51
CA GLN A 93 16.51 2.18 -4.83
C GLN A 93 16.87 0.70 -4.83
N SER A 94 16.28 -0.04 -5.76
CA SER A 94 16.64 -1.42 -6.04
C SER A 94 16.67 -1.67 -7.54
N THR A 95 17.87 -1.89 -8.07
CA THR A 95 18.07 -2.32 -9.47
C THR A 95 17.78 -3.81 -9.65
N ARG A 96 17.92 -4.61 -8.58
CA ARG A 96 17.66 -6.05 -8.62
C ARG A 96 16.15 -6.31 -8.63
N ASN A 97 15.67 -6.80 -9.77
CA ASN A 97 14.30 -7.23 -9.96
C ASN A 97 14.26 -8.60 -10.65
N VAL A 98 13.10 -9.25 -10.57
CA VAL A 98 12.78 -10.49 -11.28
C VAL A 98 11.38 -10.37 -11.85
N THR A 99 11.14 -10.93 -13.02
CA THR A 99 9.79 -11.05 -13.56
C THR A 99 9.11 -12.26 -12.94
N ILE A 100 7.90 -12.08 -12.40
CA ILE A 100 7.09 -13.15 -11.82
C ILE A 100 5.65 -13.08 -12.34
N PRO A 101 5.00 -14.24 -12.54
CA PRO A 101 3.57 -14.26 -12.81
C PRO A 101 2.81 -13.90 -11.53
N VAL A 102 1.86 -12.97 -11.66
CA VAL A 102 0.96 -12.54 -10.58
C VAL A 102 -0.48 -12.73 -11.04
N ARG A 103 -1.29 -13.30 -10.15
CA ARG A 103 -2.75 -13.26 -10.26
C ARG A 103 -3.25 -12.06 -9.46
N LEU A 104 -4.12 -11.29 -10.07
CA LEU A 104 -4.84 -10.19 -9.45
C LEU A 104 -6.30 -10.61 -9.31
N SER A 105 -6.82 -10.56 -8.09
CA SER A 105 -8.20 -10.87 -7.78
C SER A 105 -8.93 -9.63 -7.28
N ALA A 106 -10.21 -9.52 -7.60
CA ALA A 106 -11.13 -8.54 -7.04
C ALA A 106 -12.31 -9.29 -6.44
N ASN A 107 -12.63 -9.03 -5.17
CA ASN A 107 -13.73 -9.70 -4.45
C ASN A 107 -13.65 -11.24 -4.58
N ASP A 108 -12.46 -11.81 -4.32
CA ASP A 108 -12.13 -13.24 -4.42
C ASP A 108 -12.20 -13.89 -5.82
N GLU A 109 -12.44 -13.10 -6.88
CA GLU A 109 -12.46 -13.58 -8.27
C GLU A 109 -11.19 -13.16 -9.02
N GLU A 110 -10.52 -14.09 -9.72
CA GLU A 110 -9.36 -13.77 -10.57
C GLU A 110 -9.80 -12.85 -11.72
N VAL A 111 -9.39 -11.58 -11.66
CA VAL A 111 -9.70 -10.60 -12.70
C VAL A 111 -8.59 -10.50 -13.73
N ASN A 112 -7.34 -10.76 -13.37
CA ASN A 112 -6.22 -10.68 -14.31
C ASN A 112 -5.08 -11.63 -13.91
N ARG A 113 -4.32 -12.06 -14.91
CA ARG A 113 -3.06 -12.75 -14.73
C ARG A 113 -2.02 -12.15 -15.68
N SER A 114 -0.91 -11.68 -15.14
CA SER A 114 0.12 -11.01 -15.92
C SER A 114 1.49 -11.09 -15.26
N ASP A 115 2.54 -10.80 -16.04
CA ASP A 115 3.91 -10.74 -15.55
C ASP A 115 4.20 -9.37 -14.90
N TRP A 116 4.74 -9.42 -13.69
CA TRP A 116 5.06 -8.24 -12.88
C TRP A 116 6.55 -8.23 -12.57
N ARG A 117 7.14 -7.04 -12.49
CA ARG A 117 8.49 -6.85 -11.97
C ARG A 117 8.43 -6.87 -10.45
N TYR A 118 9.13 -7.79 -9.82
CA TYR A 118 9.23 -7.88 -8.36
C TYR A 118 10.62 -7.51 -7.88
N PHE A 119 10.68 -6.66 -6.86
CA PHE A 119 11.89 -6.11 -6.25
C PHE A 119 12.08 -6.74 -4.86
N PRO A 120 12.82 -7.86 -4.72
CA PRO A 120 12.79 -8.67 -3.50
C PRO A 120 13.38 -8.01 -2.26
N SER A 121 14.23 -7.00 -2.45
CA SER A 121 14.91 -6.22 -1.39
C SER A 121 13.98 -5.21 -0.72
N VAL A 122 12.94 -4.77 -1.41
CA VAL A 122 11.95 -3.78 -0.94
C VAL A 122 10.53 -4.33 -0.95
N LYS A 123 10.35 -5.58 -1.41
CA LYS A 123 9.07 -6.30 -1.38
C LYS A 123 7.96 -5.59 -2.17
N LEU A 124 8.37 -4.87 -3.20
CA LEU A 124 7.46 -4.20 -4.13
C LEU A 124 7.30 -5.05 -5.40
N ALA A 125 6.08 -5.08 -5.92
CA ALA A 125 5.73 -5.63 -7.20
C ALA A 125 5.14 -4.51 -8.08
N GLN A 126 5.50 -4.50 -9.36
CA GLN A 126 5.07 -3.52 -10.32
C GLN A 126 4.47 -4.24 -11.55
N PRO A 127 3.20 -4.01 -11.88
CA PRO A 127 2.61 -4.59 -13.09
C PRO A 127 3.33 -4.09 -14.34
N GLY A 128 3.61 -4.98 -15.29
CA GLY A 128 4.14 -4.59 -16.59
C GLY A 128 3.07 -4.19 -17.61
N ALA A 129 1.81 -4.59 -17.37
CA ALA A 129 0.71 -4.39 -18.30
C ALA A 129 -0.30 -3.35 -17.78
N TYR A 130 -0.66 -2.38 -18.63
CA TYR A 130 -1.63 -1.34 -18.31
C TYR A 130 -2.99 -1.89 -17.83
N THR A 131 -3.43 -3.03 -18.36
CA THR A 131 -4.68 -3.68 -17.92
C THR A 131 -4.72 -4.00 -16.43
N ALA A 132 -3.59 -4.38 -15.82
CA ALA A 132 -3.52 -4.64 -14.38
C ALA A 132 -3.51 -3.33 -13.58
N ILE A 133 -2.79 -2.32 -14.07
CA ILE A 133 -2.74 -0.97 -13.48
C ILE A 133 -4.14 -0.36 -13.44
N ALA A 134 -4.85 -0.37 -14.57
CA ALA A 134 -6.21 0.14 -14.68
C ALA A 134 -7.20 -0.61 -13.78
N LYS A 135 -7.00 -1.91 -13.53
CA LYS A 135 -7.84 -2.68 -12.61
C LYS A 135 -7.63 -2.26 -11.16
N LEU A 136 -6.37 -2.07 -10.73
CA LEU A 136 -6.04 -1.55 -9.40
C LEU A 136 -6.61 -0.14 -9.20
N TYR A 137 -6.47 0.74 -10.18
CA TYR A 137 -7.04 2.09 -10.11
C TYR A 137 -8.56 2.07 -10.00
N ASN A 138 -9.24 1.29 -10.86
CA ASN A 138 -10.69 1.17 -10.83
C ASN A 138 -11.20 0.55 -9.53
N ALA A 139 -10.40 -0.32 -8.89
CA ALA A 139 -10.75 -0.89 -7.59
C ALA A 139 -10.79 0.18 -6.49
N VAL A 140 -9.90 1.19 -6.53
CA VAL A 140 -9.99 2.35 -5.62
C VAL A 140 -11.32 3.09 -5.81
N VAL A 141 -11.70 3.34 -7.07
CA VAL A 141 -12.94 4.07 -7.41
C VAL A 141 -14.19 3.29 -7.03
N ARG A 142 -14.19 1.97 -7.23
CA ARG A 142 -15.32 1.07 -6.95
C ARG A 142 -15.35 0.57 -5.51
N GLN A 143 -14.27 0.78 -4.76
CA GLN A 143 -14.06 0.24 -3.43
C GLN A 143 -14.09 -1.29 -3.42
N ASP A 144 -13.49 -1.91 -4.46
CA ASP A 144 -13.34 -3.37 -4.55
C ASP A 144 -12.21 -3.84 -3.62
N THR A 145 -12.40 -4.99 -2.97
CA THR A 145 -11.31 -5.65 -2.24
C THR A 145 -10.36 -6.30 -3.25
N MET A 146 -9.08 -5.97 -3.18
CA MET A 146 -8.07 -6.49 -4.11
C MET A 146 -7.09 -7.41 -3.40
N SER A 147 -6.73 -8.52 -4.04
CA SER A 147 -5.61 -9.36 -3.62
C SER A 147 -4.69 -9.67 -4.78
N ILE A 148 -3.41 -9.89 -4.48
CA ILE A 148 -2.44 -10.43 -5.42
C ILE A 148 -1.92 -11.76 -4.93
N SER A 149 -1.66 -12.69 -5.84
CA SER A 149 -0.97 -13.92 -5.49
C SER A 149 0.12 -14.31 -6.48
N SER A 150 1.21 -14.85 -5.93
CA SER A 150 2.31 -15.43 -6.68
C SER A 150 2.97 -16.54 -5.88
N SER A 151 3.68 -17.44 -6.56
CA SER A 151 4.48 -18.48 -5.89
C SER A 151 5.56 -17.92 -4.97
N ARG A 152 5.90 -16.63 -5.11
CA ARG A 152 6.98 -15.98 -4.37
C ARG A 152 6.56 -15.35 -3.03
N PHE A 153 5.31 -14.92 -2.89
CA PHE A 153 4.82 -14.22 -1.69
C PHE A 153 3.45 -14.73 -1.19
N GLY A 154 2.91 -15.80 -1.76
CA GLY A 154 1.59 -16.30 -1.39
C GLY A 154 0.49 -15.36 -1.89
N GLU A 155 -0.64 -15.36 -1.21
CA GLU A 155 -1.72 -14.39 -1.41
C GLU A 155 -1.57 -13.23 -0.42
N VAL A 156 -1.77 -12.01 -0.92
CA VAL A 156 -1.66 -10.76 -0.17
C VAL A 156 -2.86 -9.88 -0.51
N GLU A 157 -3.65 -9.55 0.49
CA GLU A 157 -4.70 -8.52 0.37
C GLU A 157 -4.05 -7.13 0.31
N ILE A 158 -4.58 -6.26 -0.56
CA ILE A 158 -4.05 -4.91 -0.80
C ILE A 158 -4.98 -3.90 -0.15
N SER A 159 -4.44 -3.09 0.75
CA SER A 159 -5.16 -1.95 1.31
C SER A 159 -5.28 -0.83 0.27
N LEU A 160 -6.51 -0.53 -0.12
CA LEU A 160 -6.87 0.55 -1.02
C LEU A 160 -7.91 1.45 -0.33
N PRO A 161 -7.52 2.59 0.26
CA PRO A 161 -8.46 3.51 0.88
C PRO A 161 -9.48 4.03 -0.12
N PRO A 162 -10.69 4.43 0.33
CA PRO A 162 -11.65 5.13 -0.51
C PRO A 162 -11.05 6.37 -1.17
N VAL A 163 -11.65 6.78 -2.29
CA VAL A 163 -11.30 8.06 -2.93
C VAL A 163 -11.54 9.21 -1.95
N ASP A 164 -10.49 9.98 -1.68
CA ASP A 164 -10.51 11.21 -0.90
C ASP A 164 -10.05 12.40 -1.77
N PRO A 165 -10.03 13.64 -1.25
CA PRO A 165 -9.57 14.80 -2.03
C PRO A 165 -8.13 14.67 -2.54
N THR A 166 -7.26 13.93 -1.84
CA THR A 166 -5.86 13.71 -2.23
C THR A 166 -5.80 12.82 -3.47
N PHE A 167 -6.46 11.67 -3.44
CA PHE A 167 -6.51 10.76 -4.59
C PHE A 167 -7.20 11.42 -5.79
N ALA A 168 -8.31 12.15 -5.56
CA ALA A 168 -9.03 12.84 -6.63
C ALA A 168 -8.19 13.95 -7.29
N ALA A 169 -7.34 14.65 -6.54
CA ALA A 169 -6.43 15.65 -7.09
C ALA A 169 -5.37 14.98 -7.98
N PHE A 170 -4.74 13.92 -7.48
CA PHE A 170 -3.79 13.11 -8.24
C PHE A 170 -4.40 12.57 -9.54
N SER A 171 -5.58 11.95 -9.47
CA SER A 171 -6.28 11.41 -10.64
C SER A 171 -6.45 12.45 -11.75
N ARG A 172 -6.86 13.67 -11.38
CA ARG A 172 -7.05 14.77 -12.34
C ARG A 172 -5.73 15.21 -12.98
N GLU A 173 -4.65 15.26 -12.21
CA GLU A 173 -3.32 15.64 -12.69
C GLU A 173 -2.73 14.57 -13.61
N CYS A 174 -3.04 13.30 -13.37
CA CYS A 174 -2.70 12.17 -14.22
C CYS A 174 -3.59 11.98 -15.46
N GLY A 175 -4.60 12.83 -15.67
CA GLY A 175 -5.50 12.72 -16.82
C GLY A 175 -6.51 11.56 -16.77
N MET A 176 -6.87 11.10 -15.56
CA MET A 176 -7.78 9.96 -15.31
C MET A 176 -9.25 10.36 -15.11
#